data_AF-A0A7W0LF79-F1
#
_entry.id   AF-A0A7W0LF79-F1
#
_cell.length_a   1.000
_cell.length_b   1.000
_cell.length_c   1.000
_cell.angle_alpha   90.00
_cell.angle_beta   90.00
_cell.angle_gamma   90.00
#
_symmetry.space_group_name_H-M   'P 1'
#
loop_
_entity.id
_entity.type
_entity.pdbx_description
1 polymer ?
#
loop_
_entity_poly.entity_id
_entity_poly.type
_entity_poly.pdbx_seq_one_letter_code
_entity_poly.pdbx_strand_id
1 'polypeptide(L)'
;PDDRALERLRKGIALDGDRTAPATVDLYKVIEGPRGSDSILSMVIYEGRNRQIRRMCEAVGHPVSRLKRVRIGPIQDDHIRPGEFRDLSDKEVAALRREGTRPAPVVKSAAARRIEAATRSTSAVARSTSHPARGTSHVARKHVAPRTSNVPSPRPAGSTRTARPATRAPRRPSGPRWRG
;
A
#
# COMPACT_ATOMS: atom_id res chain seq x y z
N PRO A 1 -26.22 1.51 3.31
CA PRO A 1 -25.88 0.15 2.85
C PRO A 1 -25.71 -0.75 4.07
N ASP A 2 -26.17 -1.99 3.99
CA ASP A 2 -25.98 -2.99 5.04
C ASP A 2 -24.59 -3.64 4.97
N ASP A 3 -24.20 -4.36 6.02
CA ASP A 3 -22.90 -5.04 6.07
C ASP A 3 -22.73 -6.05 4.94
N ARG A 4 -23.82 -6.68 4.51
CA ARG A 4 -23.82 -7.63 3.39
C ARG A 4 -23.49 -6.94 2.07
N ALA A 5 -24.04 -5.76 1.80
CA ALA A 5 -23.71 -4.97 0.62
C ALA A 5 -22.24 -4.52 0.65
N LEU A 6 -21.74 -4.05 1.79
CA LEU A 6 -20.33 -3.68 1.95
C LEU A 6 -19.41 -4.86 1.65
N GLU A 7 -19.73 -6.04 2.17
CA GLU A 7 -18.95 -7.26 1.94
C GLU A 7 -18.96 -7.70 0.48
N ARG A 8 -20.09 -7.55 -0.22
CA ARG A 8 -20.18 -7.80 -1.67
C ARG A 8 -19.30 -6.83 -2.46
N LEU A 9 -19.29 -5.56 -2.11
CA LEU A 9 -18.42 -4.56 -2.75
C LEU A 9 -16.94 -4.88 -2.51
N ARG A 10 -16.56 -5.31 -1.30
CA ARG A 10 -15.18 -5.69 -0.96
C ARG A 10 -14.67 -6.88 -1.76
N LYS A 11 -15.51 -7.92 -1.91
CA LYS A 11 -15.20 -9.14 -2.67
C LYS A 11 -15.20 -8.94 -4.19
N GLY A 12 -15.66 -7.79 -4.67
CA GLY A 12 -15.84 -7.50 -6.08
C GLY A 12 -17.14 -8.06 -6.65
N ILE A 13 -17.66 -7.35 -7.65
CA ILE A 13 -18.97 -7.55 -8.29
C ILE A 13 -18.75 -7.89 -9.77
N ALA A 14 -19.60 -8.74 -10.33
CA ALA A 14 -19.60 -9.01 -11.76
C ALA A 14 -20.09 -7.77 -12.54
N LEU A 15 -19.23 -7.21 -13.39
CA LEU A 15 -19.53 -6.10 -14.29
C LEU A 15 -19.06 -6.47 -15.70
N ASP A 16 -19.88 -6.26 -16.73
CA ASP A 16 -19.56 -6.55 -18.14
C ASP A 16 -19.00 -7.97 -18.39
N GLY A 17 -19.53 -8.98 -17.69
CA GLY A 17 -19.08 -10.37 -17.83
C GLY A 17 -17.87 -10.75 -16.95
N ASP A 18 -17.14 -9.78 -16.41
CA ASP A 18 -15.96 -10.00 -15.57
C ASP A 18 -16.14 -9.50 -14.14
N ARG A 19 -15.61 -10.24 -13.16
CA ARG A 19 -15.63 -9.82 -11.76
C ARG A 19 -14.58 -8.74 -11.51
N THR A 20 -14.99 -7.63 -10.88
CA THR A 20 -14.05 -6.58 -10.45
C THR A 20 -13.03 -7.13 -9.47
N ALA A 21 -11.85 -6.52 -9.45
CA ALA A 21 -10.86 -6.81 -8.43
C ALA A 21 -11.42 -6.51 -7.02
N PRO A 22 -10.90 -7.18 -5.97
CA PRO A 22 -11.24 -6.83 -4.60
C PRO A 22 -10.95 -5.35 -4.33
N ALA A 23 -11.84 -4.72 -3.57
CA ALA A 23 -11.77 -3.31 -3.22
C ALA A 23 -11.78 -3.13 -1.70
N THR A 24 -11.10 -2.11 -1.20
CA THR A 24 -11.29 -1.70 0.20
C THR A 24 -12.51 -0.80 0.26
N VAL A 25 -13.46 -1.11 1.15
CA VAL A 25 -14.72 -0.38 1.28
C VAL A 25 -15.05 -0.19 2.75
N ASP A 26 -15.11 1.06 3.16
CA ASP A 26 -15.39 1.47 4.54
C ASP A 26 -16.59 2.42 4.57
N LEU A 27 -17.52 2.17 5.50
CA LEU A 27 -18.60 3.11 5.80
C LEU A 27 -18.04 4.23 6.67
N TYR A 28 -17.96 5.44 6.11
CA TYR A 28 -17.37 6.58 6.79
C TYR A 28 -18.40 7.30 7.67
N LYS A 29 -19.60 7.56 7.12
CA LYS A 29 -20.65 8.28 7.83
C LYS A 29 -22.02 7.95 7.24
N VAL A 30 -23.05 7.92 8.09
CA VAL A 30 -24.45 7.94 7.68
C VAL A 30 -25.01 9.33 8.02
N ILE A 31 -25.73 9.92 7.08
CA ILE A 31 -26.36 11.23 7.22
C ILE A 31 -27.86 11.01 7.09
N GLU A 32 -28.59 11.25 8.18
CA GLU A 32 -30.05 11.23 8.16
C GLU A 32 -30.57 12.56 7.66
N GLY A 33 -31.57 12.51 6.78
CA GLY A 33 -32.21 13.70 6.26
C GLY A 33 -33.71 13.51 6.06
N PRO A 34 -34.44 14.60 5.77
CA PRO A 34 -35.90 14.56 5.61
C PRO A 34 -36.40 13.65 4.48
N ARG A 35 -35.51 13.33 3.52
CA ARG A 35 -35.80 12.49 2.35
C ARG A 35 -35.23 11.06 2.47
N GLY A 36 -34.75 10.68 3.65
CA GLY A 36 -34.10 9.39 3.91
C GLY A 36 -32.64 9.55 4.34
N SER A 37 -31.94 8.42 4.44
CA SER A 37 -30.55 8.37 4.88
C SER A 37 -29.57 8.25 3.71
N ASP A 38 -28.59 9.15 3.68
CA ASP A 38 -27.44 9.08 2.80
C ASP A 38 -26.26 8.42 3.51
N SER A 39 -25.37 7.77 2.77
CA SER A 39 -24.16 7.16 3.32
C SER A 39 -22.92 7.59 2.55
N ILE A 40 -21.89 8.00 3.29
CA ILE A 40 -20.57 8.31 2.76
C ILE A 40 -19.72 7.05 2.87
N LEU A 41 -19.27 6.56 1.72
CA LEU A 41 -18.35 5.42 1.62
C LEU A 41 -16.96 5.91 1.21
N SER A 42 -15.93 5.35 1.83
CA SER A 42 -14.56 5.42 1.34
C SER A 42 -14.26 4.14 0.57
N MET A 43 -13.81 4.27 -0.68
CA MET A 43 -13.51 3.14 -1.55
C MET A 43 -12.13 3.28 -2.16
N VAL A 44 -11.34 2.21 -2.10
CA VAL A 44 -10.04 2.09 -2.77
C VAL A 44 -10.13 0.96 -3.78
N ILE A 45 -9.88 1.30 -5.04
CA ILE A 45 -9.83 0.36 -6.17
C ILE A 45 -8.47 0.44 -6.86
N TYR A 46 -8.06 -0.68 -7.46
CA TYR A 46 -6.78 -0.81 -8.17
C TYR A 46 -6.94 -0.86 -9.70
N GLU A 47 -8.18 -0.77 -10.18
CA GLU A 47 -8.54 -0.73 -11.59
C GLU A 47 -9.32 0.56 -11.90
N GLY A 48 -9.46 0.87 -13.19
CA GLY A 48 -10.06 2.12 -13.66
C GLY A 48 -11.12 1.90 -14.74
N ARG A 49 -12.00 0.90 -14.58
CA ARG A 49 -13.03 0.61 -15.58
C ARG A 49 -14.06 1.75 -15.68
N ASN A 50 -14.69 1.90 -16.86
CA ASN A 50 -15.65 2.98 -17.09
C ASN A 50 -16.76 2.95 -16.03
N ARG A 51 -16.96 4.09 -15.33
CA ARG A 51 -17.99 4.27 -14.29
C ARG A 51 -18.01 3.18 -13.21
N GLN A 52 -16.89 2.50 -12.96
CA GLN A 52 -16.85 1.29 -12.14
C GLN A 52 -17.52 1.44 -10.78
N ILE A 53 -17.12 2.46 -9.98
CA ILE A 53 -17.70 2.69 -8.65
C ILE A 53 -19.21 2.87 -8.71
N ARG A 54 -19.72 3.64 -9.68
CA ARG A 54 -21.16 3.89 -9.82
C ARG A 54 -21.90 2.58 -10.12
N ARG A 55 -21.37 1.77 -11.03
CA ARG A 55 -21.96 0.48 -11.42
C ARG A 55 -21.88 -0.57 -10.32
N MET A 56 -20.77 -0.62 -9.57
CA MET A 56 -20.63 -1.49 -8.40
C MET A 56 -21.70 -1.18 -7.35
N CYS A 57 -21.86 0.10 -7.00
CA CYS A 57 -22.83 0.51 -6.00
C CYS A 57 -24.28 0.34 -6.47
N GLU A 58 -24.56 0.57 -7.76
CA GLU A 58 -25.87 0.29 -8.38
C GLU A 58 -26.22 -1.20 -8.33
N ALA A 59 -25.26 -2.10 -8.60
CA ALA A 59 -25.46 -3.54 -8.54
C ALA A 59 -25.75 -4.10 -7.13
N VAL A 60 -25.50 -3.32 -6.07
CA VAL A 60 -25.92 -3.64 -4.68
C VAL A 60 -27.14 -2.83 -4.23
N GLY A 61 -27.78 -2.06 -5.11
CA GLY A 61 -28.99 -1.31 -4.81
C GLY A 61 -28.75 0.05 -4.14
N HIS A 62 -27.53 0.59 -4.20
CA HIS A 62 -27.17 1.86 -3.57
C HIS A 62 -26.54 2.82 -4.60
N PRO A 63 -27.34 3.46 -5.48
CA PRO A 63 -26.82 4.33 -6.52
C PRO A 63 -26.06 5.53 -5.93
N VAL A 64 -24.96 5.91 -6.60
CA VAL A 64 -24.08 7.00 -6.13
C VAL A 64 -24.62 8.36 -6.55
N SER A 65 -24.96 9.21 -5.58
CA SER A 65 -25.34 10.61 -5.79
C SER A 65 -24.12 11.49 -6.09
N ARG A 66 -23.08 11.42 -5.24
CA ARG A 66 -21.85 12.21 -5.36
C ARG A 66 -20.62 11.30 -5.32
N LEU A 67 -19.66 11.56 -6.21
CA LEU A 67 -18.38 10.85 -6.25
C LEU A 67 -17.25 11.87 -6.32
N LYS A 68 -16.32 11.83 -5.36
CA LYS A 68 -15.09 12.64 -5.36
C LYS A 68 -13.91 11.72 -5.19
N ARG A 69 -12.91 11.85 -6.06
CA ARG A 69 -11.61 11.21 -5.88
C ARG A 69 -10.75 12.08 -4.98
N VAL A 70 -10.35 11.52 -3.85
CA VAL A 70 -9.56 12.24 -2.82
C VAL A 70 -8.08 11.88 -2.85
N ARG A 71 -7.71 10.72 -3.42
CA ARG A 71 -6.34 10.21 -3.44
C ARG A 71 -6.07 9.40 -4.70
N ILE A 72 -4.84 9.47 -5.21
CA ILE A 72 -4.30 8.61 -6.28
C ILE A 72 -2.94 8.09 -5.81
N GLY A 73 -2.87 6.81 -5.45
CA GLY A 73 -1.65 6.22 -4.90
C GLY A 73 -1.14 7.03 -3.69
N PRO A 74 0.11 7.51 -3.70
CA PRO A 74 0.66 8.33 -2.61
C PRO A 74 0.22 9.80 -2.65
N ILE A 75 -0.48 10.25 -3.70
CA ILE A 75 -0.84 11.65 -3.90
C ILE A 75 -2.22 11.91 -3.32
N GLN A 76 -2.30 12.87 -2.40
CA GLN A 76 -3.54 13.40 -1.86
C GLN A 76 -3.44 14.92 -1.84
N ASP A 77 -4.54 15.57 -2.20
CA ASP A 77 -4.63 17.02 -2.06
C ASP A 77 -6.03 17.43 -1.64
N ASP A 78 -6.12 18.05 -0.47
CA ASP A 78 -7.36 18.52 0.13
C ASP A 78 -7.58 20.03 -0.10
N HIS A 79 -6.60 20.74 -0.67
CA HIS A 79 -6.56 22.21 -0.75
C HIS A 79 -6.76 22.77 -2.15
N ILE A 80 -6.63 21.95 -3.21
CA ILE A 80 -6.87 22.39 -4.59
C ILE A 80 -8.36 22.64 -4.84
N ARG A 81 -8.69 23.81 -5.40
CA ARG A 81 -10.08 24.15 -5.76
C ARG A 81 -10.48 23.47 -7.07
N PRO A 82 -11.80 23.26 -7.31
CA PRO A 82 -12.26 22.72 -8.59
C PRO A 82 -11.77 23.55 -9.77
N GLY A 83 -11.12 22.89 -10.75
CA GLY A 83 -10.59 23.53 -11.96
C GLY A 83 -9.13 24.00 -11.84
N GLU A 84 -8.54 23.97 -10.65
CA GLU A 84 -7.13 24.31 -10.45
C GLU A 84 -6.22 23.09 -10.62
N PHE A 85 -4.95 23.37 -10.87
CA PHE A 85 -3.87 22.38 -10.88
C PHE A 85 -2.67 22.94 -10.13
N ARG A 86 -1.79 22.03 -9.68
CA ARG A 86 -0.47 22.39 -9.16
C ARG A 86 0.57 21.40 -9.64
N ASP A 87 1.82 21.81 -9.54
CA ASP A 87 2.93 20.90 -9.72
C ASP A 87 3.11 19.99 -8.49
N LEU A 88 3.56 18.77 -8.78
CA LEU A 88 3.94 17.82 -7.73
C LEU A 88 5.27 18.22 -7.12
N SER A 89 5.39 18.08 -5.81
CA SER A 89 6.67 18.26 -5.11
C SER A 89 7.64 17.12 -5.45
N ASP A 90 8.94 17.36 -5.30
CA ASP A 90 9.96 16.33 -5.53
C ASP A 90 9.73 15.06 -4.70
N LYS A 91 9.19 15.21 -3.48
CA LYS A 91 8.84 14.10 -2.59
C LYS A 91 7.72 13.24 -3.17
N GLU A 92 6.69 13.87 -3.70
CA GLU A 92 5.54 13.21 -4.33
C GLU A 92 5.95 12.49 -5.62
N VAL A 93 6.78 13.14 -6.45
CA VAL A 93 7.36 12.52 -7.66
C VAL A 93 8.18 11.29 -7.29
N ALA A 94 9.03 11.38 -6.27
CA ALA A 94 9.81 10.25 -5.80
C ALA A 94 8.92 9.11 -5.27
N ALA A 95 7.84 9.42 -4.55
CA ALA A 95 6.89 8.43 -4.04
C ALA A 95 6.17 7.70 -5.19
N LEU A 96 5.70 8.44 -6.21
CA LEU A 96 5.07 7.86 -7.39
C LEU A 96 6.00 6.92 -8.16
N ARG A 97 7.27 7.33 -8.35
CA ARG A 97 8.27 6.48 -9.02
C ARG A 97 8.51 5.16 -8.29
N ARG A 98 8.55 5.20 -6.95
CA ARG A 98 8.69 4.00 -6.13
C ARG A 98 7.50 3.06 -6.28
N GLU A 99 6.28 3.60 -6.30
CA GLU A 99 5.07 2.80 -6.43
C GLU A 99 4.94 2.17 -7.83
N GLY A 100 5.21 2.94 -8.89
CA GLY A 100 5.17 2.43 -10.27
C GLY A 100 6.24 1.37 -10.59
N THR A 101 7.30 1.29 -9.79
CA THR A 101 8.38 0.30 -9.94
C THR A 101 8.19 -0.91 -9.04
N ARG A 102 7.19 -0.91 -8.14
CA ARG A 102 6.93 -2.05 -7.26
C ARG A 102 6.32 -3.19 -8.11
N PRO A 103 6.91 -4.39 -8.12
CA PRO A 103 6.28 -5.53 -8.79
C PRO A 103 4.93 -5.81 -8.13
N ALA A 104 3.90 -6.02 -8.95
CA ALA A 104 2.56 -6.32 -8.46
C ALA A 104 2.61 -7.48 -7.44
N PRO A 105 1.87 -7.40 -6.32
CA PRO A 105 1.84 -8.49 -5.36
C PRO A 105 1.32 -9.74 -6.06
N VAL A 106 2.20 -10.72 -6.29
CA VAL A 106 1.84 -12.00 -6.88
C VAL A 106 0.90 -12.68 -5.89
N VAL A 107 -0.41 -12.62 -6.14
CA VAL A 107 -1.39 -13.35 -5.36
C VAL A 107 -1.16 -14.84 -5.60
N LYS A 108 -0.40 -15.49 -4.71
CA LYS A 108 -0.18 -16.93 -4.74
C LYS A 108 -1.54 -17.63 -4.87
N SER A 109 -1.70 -18.44 -5.91
CA SER A 109 -2.95 -19.16 -6.17
C SER A 109 -3.38 -19.98 -4.96
N ALA A 110 -4.69 -20.20 -4.80
CA ALA A 110 -5.22 -20.99 -3.69
C ALA A 110 -4.60 -22.41 -3.63
N ALA A 111 -4.20 -22.96 -4.78
CA ALA A 111 -3.45 -24.21 -4.88
C ALA A 111 -2.05 -24.10 -4.24
N ALA A 112 -1.29 -23.05 -4.56
CA ALA A 112 0.04 -22.82 -3.99
C ALA A 112 -0.03 -22.61 -2.46
N ARG A 113 -1.07 -21.94 -1.95
CA ARG A 113 -1.28 -21.78 -0.50
C ARG A 113 -1.59 -23.10 0.21
N ARG A 114 -2.31 -24.03 -0.43
CA ARG A 114 -2.61 -25.36 0.13
C ARG A 114 -1.36 -26.24 0.24
N ILE A 115 -0.52 -26.22 -0.80
CA ILE A 115 0.75 -26.98 -0.80
C ILE A 115 1.67 -26.45 0.30
N GLU A 116 1.79 -25.13 0.46
CA GLU A 116 2.63 -24.50 1.48
C GLU A 116 2.11 -24.72 2.92
N ALA A 117 0.79 -24.82 3.10
CA ALA A 117 0.19 -25.18 4.38
C ALA A 117 0.42 -26.66 4.74
N ALA A 118 0.32 -27.56 3.76
CA ALA A 118 0.57 -28.99 3.94
C ALA A 118 2.04 -29.30 4.28
N THR A 119 2.99 -28.60 3.65
CA THR A 119 4.43 -28.74 3.94
C THR A 119 4.82 -28.15 5.29
N ARG A 120 4.14 -27.11 5.77
CA ARG A 120 4.36 -26.56 7.12
C ARG A 120 3.95 -27.55 8.22
N SER A 121 2.80 -28.22 8.07
CA SER A 121 2.30 -29.19 9.05
C SER A 121 3.18 -30.44 9.17
N THR A 122 3.78 -30.92 8.08
CA THR A 122 4.71 -32.07 8.10
C THR A 122 6.04 -31.72 8.78
N SER A 123 6.54 -30.49 8.61
CA SER A 123 7.78 -30.03 9.27
C SER A 123 7.65 -29.75 10.78
N ALA A 124 6.42 -29.63 11.30
CA ALA A 124 6.13 -29.43 12.72
C ALA A 124 6.14 -30.75 13.52
N VAL A 125 5.72 -31.86 12.89
CA VAL A 125 5.74 -33.20 13.51
C VAL A 125 7.17 -33.71 13.72
N ALA A 126 8.11 -33.38 12.83
CA ALA A 126 9.50 -33.83 12.92
C ALA A 126 10.33 -33.17 14.05
N ARG A 127 9.84 -32.09 14.67
CA ARG A 127 10.57 -31.36 15.74
C ARG A 127 10.22 -31.78 17.16
N SER A 128 9.24 -32.67 17.35
CA SER A 128 8.73 -33.05 18.67
C SER A 128 9.45 -34.25 19.32
N THR A 129 10.41 -34.89 18.66
CA THR A 129 10.99 -36.18 19.12
C THR A 129 12.41 -36.12 19.72
N SER A 130 12.99 -34.94 19.97
CA SER A 130 14.30 -34.86 20.66
C SER A 130 14.18 -34.32 22.08
N HIS A 131 13.94 -35.20 23.05
CA HIS A 131 14.11 -34.96 24.49
C HIS A 131 15.46 -35.55 24.94
N PRO A 132 16.45 -34.77 25.42
CA PRO A 132 17.50 -35.30 26.28
C PRO A 132 17.10 -35.16 27.76
N ALA A 133 17.46 -36.18 28.54
CA ALA A 133 17.09 -36.36 29.94
C ALA A 133 17.72 -35.31 30.89
N ARG A 134 17.01 -35.06 31.99
CA ARG A 134 17.35 -34.13 33.09
C ARG A 134 18.65 -34.51 33.80
N GLY A 135 19.54 -33.54 33.98
CA GLY A 135 20.64 -33.57 34.94
C GLY A 135 20.53 -32.37 35.90
N THR A 136 20.62 -32.66 37.19
CA THR A 136 20.33 -31.80 38.34
C THR A 136 21.26 -30.58 38.47
N SER A 137 20.69 -29.44 38.83
CA SER A 137 21.37 -28.18 39.17
C SER A 137 22.19 -28.30 40.47
N HIS A 138 23.48 -27.99 40.40
CA HIS A 138 24.30 -27.69 41.57
C HIS A 138 24.75 -26.24 41.56
N VAL A 139 24.55 -25.59 42.70
CA VAL A 139 24.82 -24.19 43.02
C VAL A 139 26.32 -23.98 43.20
N ALA A 140 26.90 -22.95 42.57
CA ALA A 140 28.19 -22.42 43.01
C ALA A 140 28.31 -20.92 42.72
N ARG A 141 28.97 -20.25 43.67
CA ARG A 141 28.96 -18.81 43.97
C ARG A 141 29.92 -17.98 43.11
N LYS A 142 29.64 -16.67 43.13
CA LYS A 142 30.53 -15.48 43.13
C LYS A 142 31.83 -15.53 42.32
N HIS A 143 32.08 -14.49 41.51
CA HIS A 143 33.28 -13.62 41.52
C HIS A 143 33.06 -12.49 40.48
N VAL A 144 32.98 -11.23 40.92
CA VAL A 144 34.03 -10.18 40.88
C VAL A 144 34.48 -9.82 39.45
N ALA A 145 34.16 -8.57 39.04
CA ALA A 145 34.62 -7.91 37.82
C ALA A 145 36.14 -7.69 37.81
N PRO A 146 36.75 -7.41 36.64
CA PRO A 146 37.05 -6.00 36.42
C PRO A 146 36.85 -5.49 34.98
N ARG A 147 36.60 -4.19 34.93
CA ARG A 147 36.66 -3.31 33.75
C ARG A 147 38.06 -3.33 33.17
N THR A 148 38.21 -3.40 31.85
CA THR A 148 39.25 -2.64 31.14
C THR A 148 38.75 -2.20 29.78
N SER A 149 39.24 -1.02 29.42
CA SER A 149 39.10 -0.21 28.22
C SER A 149 39.15 -0.95 26.89
N ASN A 150 38.32 -0.55 25.93
CA ASN A 150 38.71 -0.64 24.53
C ASN A 150 38.52 0.69 23.80
N VAL A 151 39.57 1.02 23.07
CA VAL A 151 39.98 2.30 22.47
C VAL A 151 39.20 2.57 21.17
N PRO A 152 38.92 3.83 20.79
CA PRO A 152 38.24 4.13 19.53
C PRO A 152 39.19 3.99 18.33
N SER A 153 38.69 3.37 17.26
CA SER A 153 39.39 3.19 15.98
C SER A 153 39.55 4.52 15.20
N PRO A 154 40.63 4.67 14.40
CA PRO A 154 40.96 5.94 13.74
C PRO A 154 40.14 6.21 12.46
N ARG A 155 39.94 7.51 12.20
CA ARG A 155 39.40 8.08 10.96
C ARG A 155 40.36 7.84 9.77
N PRO A 156 39.87 7.63 8.54
CA PRO A 156 40.63 7.98 7.36
C PRO A 156 40.30 9.39 6.85
N ALA A 157 41.36 10.05 6.40
CA ALA A 157 41.43 11.39 5.84
C ALA A 157 40.85 11.46 4.41
N GLY A 158 40.70 12.69 3.93
CA GLY A 158 39.90 13.06 2.77
C GLY A 158 40.34 12.48 1.43
N SER A 159 39.40 12.52 0.48
CA SER A 159 39.72 12.64 -0.93
C SER A 159 38.88 13.74 -1.55
N THR A 160 39.52 14.38 -2.52
CA THR A 160 39.27 15.72 -3.01
C THR A 160 38.18 15.80 -4.06
N ARG A 161 37.53 16.96 -4.01
CA ARG A 161 36.57 17.54 -4.95
C ARG A 161 37.11 17.52 -6.40
N THR A 162 36.42 16.84 -7.31
CA THR A 162 36.54 17.10 -8.77
C THR A 162 35.17 17.48 -9.33
N ALA A 163 35.09 18.71 -9.84
CA ALA A 163 33.90 19.30 -10.43
C ALA A 163 33.55 18.65 -11.78
N ARG A 164 32.25 18.38 -12.02
CA ARG A 164 31.73 17.99 -13.35
C ARG A 164 31.35 19.25 -14.13
N PRO A 165 31.69 19.36 -15.43
CA PRO A 165 31.27 20.47 -16.26
C PRO A 165 29.78 20.40 -16.63
N ALA A 166 29.13 21.57 -16.69
CA ALA A 166 27.76 21.75 -17.10
C ALA A 166 27.61 21.52 -18.61
N THR A 167 26.87 20.48 -19.01
CA THR A 167 26.44 20.33 -20.41
C THR A 167 25.11 21.05 -20.61
N ARG A 168 25.18 22.07 -21.47
CA ARG A 168 24.13 22.99 -21.89
C ARG A 168 22.97 22.24 -22.57
N ALA A 169 21.75 22.44 -22.07
CA ALA A 169 20.52 21.91 -22.63
C ALA A 169 20.22 22.50 -24.03
N PRO A 170 19.70 21.70 -25.00
CA PRO A 170 19.21 22.24 -26.25
C PRO A 170 17.86 22.95 -26.07
N ARG A 171 17.76 24.17 -26.64
CA ARG A 171 16.52 24.92 -26.76
C ARG A 171 15.55 24.17 -27.67
N ARG A 172 14.34 23.86 -27.19
CA ARG A 172 13.24 23.35 -28.02
C ARG A 172 12.37 24.51 -28.53
N PRO A 173 11.97 24.48 -29.81
CA PRO A 173 11.29 25.60 -30.46
C PRO A 173 9.81 25.73 -30.05
N SER A 174 9.33 26.97 -30.12
CA SER A 174 7.93 27.37 -30.02
C SER A 174 7.08 26.76 -31.14
N GLY A 175 5.97 26.10 -30.77
CA GLY A 175 4.94 25.57 -31.68
C GLY A 175 3.54 25.66 -31.05
N PRO A 176 2.45 25.59 -31.85
CA PRO A 176 1.44 26.65 -31.92
C PRO A 176 0.31 26.58 -30.88
N ARG A 177 -0.25 27.77 -30.62
CA ARG A 177 -1.48 28.04 -29.87
C ARG A 177 -2.67 27.39 -30.56
N TRP A 178 -3.38 26.52 -29.83
CA TRP A 178 -4.71 26.05 -30.22
C TRP A 178 -5.77 27.02 -29.68
N ARG A 179 -6.54 27.61 -30.58
CA ARG A 179 -7.86 28.21 -30.29
C ARG A 179 -8.93 27.19 -30.68
N GLY A 180 -9.98 27.08 -29.88
CA GLY A 180 -11.14 26.22 -30.12
C GLY A 180 -11.67 25.67 -28.82
#